data_AF-A0A0F8YVX7-F1
#
_entry.id   AF-A0A0F8YVX7-F1
#
_cell.length_a   1.000
_cell.length_b   1.000
_cell.length_c   1.000
_cell.angle_alpha   90.00
_cell.angle_beta   90.00
_cell.angle_gamma   90.00
#
_symmetry.space_group_name_H-M   'P 1'
#
loop_
_entity.id
_entity.type
_entity.pdbx_description
1 polymer ?
#
loop_
_entity_poly.entity_id
_entity_poly.type
_entity_poly.pdbx_seq_one_letter_code
_entity_poly.pdbx_strand_id
1 'polypeptide(L)'
;PVAFLFMVSSPEDMGLNPDGRTGKVDNLAGPFEGEEDSFTQGQAVRTWVFWGLSYCIFQFSLVGTGLVFHFISIMAERGYSSAFAAQVLSAKPLVGFAATVLVGLFLDRLKRPQFVLTAALAAQCAASVMLVFLSGTKMAYVFAVLSGVSEAVIFLSVTVLRPFLFGRKYIGSVSGIMWVIVIVGSALGPLPIGAAYDILNGYREIIMLTAVLPAVGVVLSLFIRKPVHPGT
;
A
#
# COMPACT_ATOMS: atom_id res chain seq x y z
N PRO A 1 24.27 9.74 -5.44
CA PRO A 1 25.64 9.88 -5.98
C PRO A 1 25.98 8.86 -7.08
N VAL A 2 25.79 7.56 -6.85
CA VAL A 2 26.05 6.51 -7.89
C VAL A 2 24.90 6.40 -8.90
N ALA A 3 23.66 6.63 -8.47
CA ALA A 3 22.47 6.59 -9.36
C ALA A 3 22.53 7.62 -10.51
N PHE A 4 23.19 8.76 -10.32
CA PHE A 4 23.35 9.78 -11.37
C PHE A 4 24.25 9.31 -12.53
N LEU A 5 25.13 8.34 -12.31
CA LEU A 5 26.00 7.80 -13.36
C LEU A 5 25.26 6.86 -14.33
N PHE A 6 24.08 6.37 -13.95
CA PHE A 6 23.27 5.45 -14.76
C PHE A 6 21.92 6.04 -15.17
N MET A 7 21.70 7.32 -14.89
CA MET A 7 20.45 8.00 -15.19
C MET A 7 20.57 8.68 -16.55
N VAL A 8 20.02 8.02 -17.58
CA VAL A 8 19.77 8.64 -18.88
C VAL A 8 18.43 9.36 -18.77
N SER A 9 18.45 10.68 -18.89
CA SER A 9 17.32 11.59 -18.67
C SER A 9 16.19 11.41 -19.70
N SER A 10 16.54 11.03 -20.92
CA SER A 10 15.60 10.81 -22.02
C SER A 10 16.25 9.90 -23.07
N PRO A 11 15.52 8.94 -23.66
CA PRO A 11 16.02 8.13 -24.81
C PRO A 11 16.51 9.02 -25.98
N GLU A 12 15.93 10.21 -26.08
CA GLU A 12 16.28 11.25 -27.05
C GLU A 12 17.73 11.74 -26.92
N ASP A 13 18.29 11.76 -25.70
CA ASP A 13 19.69 12.16 -25.44
C ASP A 13 20.69 11.19 -26.09
N MET A 14 20.24 9.96 -26.37
CA MET A 14 21.01 8.89 -27.01
C MET A 14 20.67 8.75 -28.51
N GLY A 15 19.90 9.69 -29.08
CA GLY A 15 19.48 9.66 -30.48
C GLY A 15 18.54 8.50 -30.81
N LEU A 16 17.87 7.94 -29.80
CA LEU A 16 16.95 6.82 -29.97
C LEU A 16 15.52 7.33 -30.11
N ASN A 17 14.83 6.89 -31.16
CA ASN A 17 13.41 7.20 -31.36
C ASN A 17 12.55 6.30 -30.46
N PRO A 18 11.43 6.81 -29.91
CA PRO A 18 10.40 5.97 -29.30
C PRO A 18 9.98 4.90 -30.33
N ASP A 19 10.14 3.64 -29.97
CA ASP A 19 9.80 2.46 -30.79
C ASP A 19 10.64 2.22 -32.06
N GLY A 20 11.82 2.85 -32.20
CA GLY A 20 12.74 2.54 -33.31
C GLY A 20 12.21 2.89 -34.71
N ARG A 21 11.17 3.72 -34.81
CA ARG A 21 10.61 4.16 -36.09
C ARG A 21 11.50 5.23 -36.73
N THR A 22 11.98 4.94 -37.94
CA THR A 22 12.70 5.88 -38.80
C THR A 22 11.69 6.67 -39.65
N GLY A 23 11.02 7.63 -39.01
CA GLY A 23 10.09 8.53 -39.70
C GLY A 23 10.30 9.96 -39.20
N LYS A 24 10.34 10.93 -40.11
CA LYS A 24 10.46 12.35 -39.80
C LYS A 24 9.46 12.75 -38.71
N VAL A 25 9.93 13.54 -37.75
CA VAL A 25 9.11 14.21 -36.74
C VAL A 25 8.25 15.23 -37.47
N ASP A 26 7.12 14.78 -38.03
CA ASP A 26 5.99 15.67 -38.23
C ASP A 26 5.53 16.11 -36.84
N ASN A 27 5.20 17.40 -36.72
CA ASN A 27 4.65 18.03 -35.52
C ASN A 27 3.34 17.35 -35.09
N LEU A 28 3.45 16.18 -34.47
CA LEU A 28 2.42 15.48 -33.72
C LEU A 28 2.52 15.89 -32.24
N ALA A 29 2.74 17.17 -31.97
CA ALA A 29 2.38 17.77 -30.68
C ALA A 29 0.85 17.94 -30.63
N GLY A 30 0.12 16.85 -30.86
CA GLY A 30 -1.20 16.68 -30.27
C GLY A 30 -1.02 16.38 -28.78
N PRO A 31 -2.01 16.67 -27.93
CA PRO A 31 -1.94 16.28 -26.52
C PRO A 31 -1.63 14.78 -26.47
N PHE A 32 -0.69 14.37 -25.61
CA PHE A 32 -0.50 12.95 -25.32
C PHE A 32 -1.89 12.37 -25.00
N GLU A 33 -2.27 11.19 -25.53
CA GLU A 33 -3.58 10.56 -25.29
C GLU A 33 -3.91 10.30 -23.79
N GLY A 34 -3.01 10.65 -22.86
CA GLY A 34 -3.25 10.66 -21.40
C GLY A 34 -3.33 12.05 -20.74
N GLU A 35 -3.27 13.13 -21.51
CA GLU A 35 -3.29 14.51 -21.00
C GLU A 35 -4.71 15.01 -20.70
N GLU A 36 -5.69 14.59 -21.50
CA GLU A 36 -7.12 14.92 -21.31
C GLU A 36 -7.78 14.12 -20.17
N ASP A 37 -7.17 13.01 -19.75
CA ASP A 37 -7.73 12.06 -18.79
C ASP A 37 -7.06 12.12 -17.39
N SER A 38 -6.16 13.08 -17.19
CA SER A 38 -5.40 13.27 -15.94
C SER A 38 -6.08 14.25 -14.99
N PHE A 39 -6.40 13.78 -13.78
CA PHE A 39 -7.00 14.58 -12.73
C PHE A 39 -5.95 15.48 -12.07
N THR A 40 -6.25 16.77 -11.93
CA THR A 40 -5.52 17.65 -11.01
C THR A 40 -5.71 17.20 -9.56
N GLN A 41 -4.82 17.64 -8.66
CA GLN A 41 -4.96 17.40 -7.21
C GLN A 41 -6.35 17.81 -6.69
N GLY A 42 -6.83 19.00 -7.07
CA GLY A 42 -8.13 19.52 -6.63
C GLY A 42 -9.32 18.71 -7.15
N GLN A 43 -9.22 18.15 -8.36
CA GLN A 43 -10.25 17.26 -8.90
C GLN A 43 -10.20 15.89 -8.21
N ALA A 44 -9.02 15.30 -8.02
CA ALA A 44 -8.85 14.00 -7.39
C ALA A 44 -9.45 13.97 -5.97
N VAL A 45 -9.14 14.96 -5.12
CA VAL A 45 -9.65 15.02 -3.73
C VAL A 45 -11.17 15.20 -3.62
N ARG A 46 -11.83 15.64 -4.69
CA ARG A 46 -13.29 15.73 -4.74
C ARG A 46 -13.96 14.40 -5.10
N THR A 47 -13.18 13.40 -5.51
CA THR A 47 -13.70 12.08 -5.84
C THR A 47 -13.75 11.20 -4.59
N TRP A 48 -14.79 10.38 -4.47
CA TRP A 48 -14.85 9.37 -3.41
C TRP A 48 -13.72 8.34 -3.58
N VAL A 49 -13.32 8.05 -4.83
CA VAL A 49 -12.25 7.08 -5.18
C VAL A 49 -10.93 7.45 -4.51
N PHE A 50 -10.61 8.74 -4.46
CA PHE A 50 -9.43 9.24 -3.77
C PHE A 50 -9.48 8.92 -2.27
N TRP A 51 -10.62 9.15 -1.63
CA TRP A 51 -10.78 8.88 -0.19
C TRP A 51 -10.83 7.39 0.13
N GLY A 52 -11.45 6.56 -0.72
CA GLY A 52 -11.44 5.10 -0.57
C GLY A 52 -10.02 4.53 -0.69
N LEU A 53 -9.25 4.99 -1.68
CA LEU A 53 -7.85 4.57 -1.85
C LEU A 53 -6.95 5.12 -0.73
N SER A 54 -7.20 6.36 -0.30
CA SER A 54 -6.49 6.98 0.83
C SER A 54 -6.76 6.25 2.14
N TYR A 55 -7.98 5.79 2.38
CA TYR A 55 -8.31 4.97 3.54
C TYR A 55 -7.53 3.65 3.51
N CYS A 56 -7.43 2.98 2.35
CA CYS A 56 -6.69 1.72 2.23
C CYS A 56 -5.22 1.86 2.63
N ILE A 57 -4.57 2.99 2.32
CA ILE A 57 -3.18 3.25 2.72
C ILE A 57 -3.06 3.85 4.13
N PHE A 58 -4.06 4.60 4.59
CA PHE A 58 -4.17 5.13 5.95
C PHE A 58 -4.25 4.01 6.98
N GLN A 59 -5.19 3.07 6.81
CA GLN A 59 -5.33 1.95 7.73
C GLN A 59 -4.07 1.08 7.73
N PHE A 60 -3.43 0.93 6.56
CA PHE A 60 -2.21 0.17 6.41
C PHE A 60 -1.09 0.78 7.26
N SER A 61 -0.94 2.10 7.23
CA SER A 61 0.09 2.78 8.02
C SER A 61 -0.26 2.81 9.52
N LEU A 62 -1.53 3.03 9.87
CA LEU A 62 -2.00 3.01 11.26
C LEU A 62 -1.83 1.63 11.91
N VAL A 63 -2.37 0.58 11.31
CA VAL A 63 -2.30 -0.79 11.83
C VAL A 63 -0.87 -1.31 11.76
N GLY A 64 -0.18 -1.08 10.64
CA GLY A 64 1.19 -1.52 10.43
C GLY A 64 2.15 -0.93 11.47
N THR A 65 2.16 0.41 11.61
CA THR A 65 3.03 1.08 12.59
C THR A 65 2.60 0.73 14.02
N GLY A 66 1.31 0.77 14.34
CA GLY A 66 0.81 0.44 15.68
C GLY A 66 1.20 -0.97 16.13
N LEU A 67 0.98 -1.98 15.28
CA LEU A 67 1.37 -3.36 15.60
C LEU A 67 2.89 -3.52 15.72
N VAL A 68 3.69 -2.85 14.89
CA VAL A 68 5.17 -2.90 15.00
C VAL A 68 5.65 -2.40 16.37
N PHE A 69 5.11 -1.28 16.85
CA PHE A 69 5.51 -0.70 18.14
C PHE A 69 5.15 -1.60 19.32
N HIS A 70 4.03 -2.32 19.25
CA HIS A 70 3.56 -3.18 20.33
C HIS A 70 3.88 -4.66 20.11
N PHE A 71 4.53 -5.05 19.01
CA PHE A 71 4.68 -6.45 18.60
C PHE A 71 5.41 -7.29 19.64
N ILE A 72 6.49 -6.76 20.22
CA ILE A 72 7.26 -7.46 21.25
C ILE A 72 6.42 -7.68 22.50
N SER A 73 5.64 -6.69 22.94
CA SER A 73 4.72 -6.80 24.07
C SER A 73 3.60 -7.80 23.81
N ILE A 74 2.99 -7.76 22.62
CA ILE A 74 1.98 -8.72 22.15
C ILE A 74 2.52 -10.16 22.22
N MET A 75 3.76 -10.37 21.79
CA MET A 75 4.41 -11.68 21.82
C MET A 75 4.78 -12.11 23.25
N ALA A 76 5.20 -11.16 24.09
CA ALA A 76 5.55 -11.41 25.48
C ALA A 76 4.35 -11.88 26.31
N GLU A 77 3.15 -11.29 26.11
CA GLU A 77 1.90 -11.78 26.75
C GLU A 77 1.60 -13.25 26.43
N ARG A 78 2.08 -13.73 25.28
CA ARG A 78 1.92 -15.12 24.83
C ARG A 78 3.08 -16.03 25.23
N GLY A 79 3.99 -15.54 26.08
CA GLY A 79 5.13 -16.29 26.60
C GLY A 79 6.31 -16.42 25.63
N TYR A 80 6.35 -15.66 24.53
CA TYR A 80 7.50 -15.65 23.63
C TYR A 80 8.59 -14.69 24.10
N SER A 81 9.84 -15.04 23.81
CA SER A 81 10.97 -14.16 24.07
C SER A 81 10.98 -12.96 23.10
N SER A 82 11.54 -11.84 23.56
CA SER A 82 11.76 -10.65 22.72
C SER A 82 12.63 -10.95 21.49
N ALA A 83 13.62 -11.84 21.64
CA ALA A 83 14.47 -12.30 20.54
C ALA A 83 13.65 -13.02 19.47
N PHE A 84 12.74 -13.92 19.86
CA PHE A 84 11.86 -14.60 18.91
C PHE A 84 10.89 -13.62 18.24
N ALA A 85 10.29 -12.70 19.00
CA ALA A 85 9.43 -11.65 18.45
C ALA A 85 10.17 -10.79 17.40
N ALA A 86 11.41 -10.38 17.69
CA ALA A 86 12.24 -9.61 16.77
C ALA A 86 12.57 -10.39 15.49
N GLN A 87 12.83 -11.70 15.58
CA GLN A 87 13.04 -12.56 14.41
C GLN A 87 11.80 -12.61 13.52
N VAL A 88 10.62 -12.83 14.10
CA VAL A 88 9.34 -12.87 13.38
C VAL A 88 9.07 -11.52 12.70
N LEU A 89 9.31 -10.41 13.41
CA LEU A 89 9.14 -9.06 12.88
C LEU A 89 10.10 -8.78 11.72
N SER A 90 11.35 -9.22 11.83
CA SER A 90 12.39 -9.04 10.80
C SER A 90 12.15 -9.88 9.55
N ALA A 91 11.42 -10.99 9.66
CA ALA A 91 11.05 -11.83 8.52
C ALA A 91 10.02 -11.15 7.59
N LYS A 92 9.15 -10.30 8.13
CA LYS A 92 8.09 -9.61 7.36
C LYS A 92 8.63 -8.84 6.14
N PRO A 93 9.60 -7.90 6.26
CA PRO A 93 10.08 -7.14 5.11
C PRO A 93 10.81 -8.00 4.07
N LEU A 94 11.50 -9.07 4.49
CA LEU A 94 12.17 -10.00 3.55
C LEU A 94 11.15 -10.72 2.65
N VAL A 95 10.08 -11.22 3.27
CA VAL A 95 8.97 -11.86 2.53
C VAL A 95 8.22 -10.83 1.69
N GLY A 96 7.96 -9.64 2.24
CA GLY A 96 7.30 -8.55 1.54
C GLY A 96 8.06 -8.09 0.29
N PHE A 97 9.39 -8.03 0.37
CA PHE A 97 10.23 -7.74 -0.79
C PHE A 97 10.07 -8.79 -1.90
N ALA A 98 10.18 -10.08 -1.55
CA ALA A 98 9.97 -11.17 -2.51
C ALA A 98 8.57 -11.12 -3.14
N ALA A 99 7.53 -10.85 -2.35
CA ALA A 99 6.18 -10.70 -2.83
C ALA A 99 5.99 -9.50 -3.76
N THR A 100 6.64 -8.36 -3.47
CA THR A 100 6.60 -7.16 -4.31
C THR A 100 7.15 -7.47 -5.71
N VAL A 101 8.30 -8.17 -5.78
CA VAL A 101 8.89 -8.58 -7.05
C VAL A 101 7.94 -9.50 -7.81
N LEU A 102 7.45 -10.55 -7.15
CA LEU A 102 6.55 -11.53 -7.80
C LEU A 102 5.27 -10.87 -8.31
N VAL A 103 4.57 -10.12 -7.46
CA VAL A 103 3.30 -9.49 -7.84
C VAL A 103 3.52 -8.38 -8.88
N GLY A 104 4.62 -7.63 -8.79
CA GLY A 104 5.00 -6.61 -9.77
C GLY A 104 5.13 -7.17 -11.19
N LEU A 105 5.66 -8.38 -11.36
CA LEU A 105 5.78 -9.03 -12.67
C LEU A 105 4.41 -9.36 -13.32
N PHE A 106 3.36 -9.49 -12.52
CA PHE A 106 2.02 -9.85 -13.01
C PHE A 106 1.04 -8.68 -12.99
N LEU A 107 1.30 -7.62 -12.20
CA LEU A 107 0.34 -6.54 -11.95
C LEU A 107 -0.07 -5.79 -13.23
N ASP A 108 0.88 -5.56 -14.13
CA ASP A 108 0.64 -4.87 -15.41
C ASP A 108 -0.24 -5.68 -16.38
N ARG A 109 -0.38 -6.99 -16.15
CA ARG A 109 -1.21 -7.89 -16.98
C ARG A 109 -2.65 -7.99 -16.49
N LEU A 110 -2.96 -7.42 -15.33
CA LEU A 110 -4.27 -7.55 -14.69
C LEU A 110 -5.24 -6.49 -15.19
N LYS A 111 -6.36 -6.92 -15.77
CA LYS A 111 -7.44 -6.02 -16.23
C LYS A 111 -8.14 -5.27 -15.09
N ARG A 112 -8.01 -5.76 -13.85
CA ARG A 112 -8.70 -5.24 -12.65
C ARG A 112 -7.77 -5.26 -11.42
N PRO A 113 -6.77 -4.36 -11.35
CA PRO A 113 -5.80 -4.32 -10.25
C PRO A 113 -6.43 -4.09 -8.86
N GLN A 114 -7.66 -3.55 -8.79
CA GLN A 114 -8.39 -3.36 -7.54
C GLN A 114 -8.71 -4.67 -6.80
N PHE A 115 -8.82 -5.80 -7.51
CA PHE A 115 -9.04 -7.09 -6.85
C PHE A 115 -7.80 -7.62 -6.14
N VAL A 116 -6.60 -7.27 -6.62
CA VAL A 116 -5.35 -7.57 -5.92
C VAL A 116 -5.28 -6.80 -4.60
N LEU A 117 -5.62 -5.50 -4.64
CA LEU A 117 -5.75 -4.69 -3.42
C LEU A 117 -6.75 -5.31 -2.44
N THR A 118 -7.93 -5.69 -2.93
CA THR A 118 -8.98 -6.30 -2.10
C THR A 118 -8.50 -7.60 -1.45
N ALA A 119 -7.84 -8.49 -2.21
CA ALA A 119 -7.30 -9.74 -1.70
C ALA A 119 -6.20 -9.49 -0.66
N ALA A 120 -5.35 -8.50 -0.88
CA ALA A 120 -4.29 -8.14 0.06
C ALA A 120 -4.84 -7.53 1.36
N LEU A 121 -5.87 -6.68 1.30
CA LEU A 121 -6.56 -6.17 2.49
C LEU A 121 -7.25 -7.28 3.28
N ALA A 122 -7.86 -8.25 2.59
CA ALA A 122 -8.45 -9.42 3.23
C ALA A 122 -7.38 -10.29 3.90
N ALA A 123 -6.23 -10.48 3.26
CA ALA A 123 -5.08 -11.18 3.84
C ALA A 123 -4.51 -10.45 5.07
N GLN A 124 -4.45 -9.11 5.05
CA GLN A 124 -4.05 -8.31 6.21
C GLN A 124 -5.04 -8.48 7.37
N CYS A 125 -6.35 -8.44 7.10
CA CYS A 125 -7.38 -8.71 8.09
C CYS A 125 -7.22 -10.12 8.69
N ALA A 126 -7.02 -11.13 7.85
CA ALA A 126 -6.78 -12.51 8.29
C ALA A 126 -5.51 -12.62 9.13
N ALA A 127 -4.42 -11.93 8.77
CA ALA A 127 -3.20 -11.89 9.56
C ALA A 127 -3.41 -11.27 10.95
N SER A 128 -4.15 -10.15 11.04
CA SER A 128 -4.50 -9.54 12.33
C SER A 128 -5.33 -10.48 13.20
N VAL A 129 -6.34 -11.15 12.63
CA VAL A 129 -7.13 -12.16 13.37
C VAL A 129 -6.26 -13.34 13.79
N MET A 130 -5.36 -13.80 12.93
CA MET A 130 -4.44 -14.89 13.25
C MET A 130 -3.48 -14.52 14.41
N LEU A 131 -3.09 -13.25 14.52
CA LEU A 131 -2.29 -12.75 15.65
C LEU A 131 -3.03 -12.89 16.99
N VAL A 132 -4.36 -12.73 17.01
CA VAL A 132 -5.19 -12.94 18.21
C VAL A 132 -5.05 -14.36 18.72
N PHE A 133 -5.13 -15.34 17.82
CA PHE A 133 -5.11 -16.77 18.13
C PHE A 133 -3.72 -17.41 17.99
N LEU A 134 -2.66 -16.59 17.94
CA LEU A 134 -1.31 -17.07 17.69
C LEU A 134 -0.90 -18.08 18.76
N SER A 135 -0.67 -19.32 18.30
CA SER A 135 -0.23 -20.43 19.13
C SER A 135 0.89 -21.21 18.44
N GLY A 136 2.03 -21.32 19.10
CA GLY A 136 3.21 -22.01 18.58
C GLY A 136 4.06 -21.16 17.61
N THR A 137 5.33 -21.54 17.49
CA THR A 137 6.32 -20.83 16.65
C THR A 137 6.00 -20.91 15.16
N LYS A 138 5.44 -22.03 14.69
CA LYS A 138 5.03 -22.21 13.29
C LYS A 138 3.99 -21.16 12.87
N MET A 139 2.97 -20.94 13.70
CA MET A 139 1.92 -19.96 13.42
C MET A 139 2.45 -18.53 13.40
N ALA A 140 3.46 -18.22 14.23
CA ALA A 140 4.15 -16.93 14.20
C ALA A 140 4.90 -16.68 12.87
N TYR A 141 5.56 -17.69 12.31
CA TYR A 141 6.18 -17.54 10.99
C TYR A 141 5.15 -17.44 9.85
N VAL A 142 4.05 -18.19 9.93
CA VAL A 142 2.92 -18.03 8.99
C VAL A 142 2.34 -16.62 9.09
N PHE A 143 2.26 -16.04 10.29
CA PHE A 143 1.90 -14.64 10.51
C PHE A 143 2.86 -13.69 9.82
N ALA A 144 4.17 -13.86 10.01
CA ALA A 144 5.16 -13.00 9.37
C ALA A 144 5.06 -13.04 7.83
N VAL A 145 4.85 -14.24 7.27
CA VAL A 145 4.67 -14.41 5.82
C VAL A 145 3.38 -13.72 5.36
N LEU A 146 2.24 -14.07 5.94
CA LEU A 146 0.95 -13.55 5.51
C LEU A 146 0.87 -12.03 5.65
N SER A 147 1.28 -11.49 6.80
CA SER A 147 1.31 -10.05 7.05
C SER A 147 2.29 -9.34 6.11
N GLY A 148 3.53 -9.82 5.98
CA GLY A 148 4.54 -9.24 5.10
C GLY A 148 4.12 -9.21 3.63
N VAL A 149 3.57 -10.31 3.11
CA VAL A 149 3.01 -10.36 1.75
C VAL A 149 1.86 -9.36 1.60
N SER A 150 0.87 -9.40 2.51
CA SER A 150 -0.31 -8.54 2.41
C SER A 150 0.05 -7.05 2.41
N GLU A 151 0.93 -6.64 3.32
CA GLU A 151 1.42 -5.27 3.48
C GLU A 151 2.14 -4.77 2.22
N ALA A 152 3.05 -5.59 1.69
CA ALA A 152 3.77 -5.29 0.46
C ALA A 152 2.82 -5.14 -0.75
N VAL A 153 1.87 -6.06 -0.89
CA VAL A 153 0.92 -6.06 -2.01
C VAL A 153 -0.08 -4.90 -1.91
N ILE A 154 -0.52 -4.51 -0.71
CA ILE A 154 -1.34 -3.31 -0.50
C ILE A 154 -0.59 -2.07 -1.00
N PHE A 155 0.65 -1.87 -0.54
CA PHE A 155 1.46 -0.72 -0.91
C PHE A 155 1.69 -0.64 -2.42
N LEU A 156 2.05 -1.78 -3.03
CA LEU A 156 2.27 -1.89 -4.47
C LEU A 156 0.97 -1.63 -5.26
N SER A 157 -0.14 -2.24 -4.84
CA SER A 157 -1.43 -2.10 -5.52
C SER A 157 -1.91 -0.65 -5.50
N VAL A 158 -1.81 0.05 -4.36
CA VAL A 158 -2.14 1.48 -4.28
C VAL A 158 -1.22 2.28 -5.19
N THR A 159 0.07 1.96 -5.22
CA THR A 159 1.04 2.66 -6.08
C THR A 159 0.72 2.55 -7.56
N VAL A 160 0.26 1.38 -8.03
CA VAL A 160 -0.15 1.16 -9.43
C VAL A 160 -1.54 1.72 -9.72
N LEU A 161 -2.49 1.58 -8.78
CA LEU A 161 -3.86 2.07 -8.95
C LEU A 161 -3.92 3.59 -9.05
N ARG A 162 -3.09 4.34 -8.33
CA ARG A 162 -3.11 5.81 -8.35
C ARG A 162 -2.98 6.39 -9.77
N PRO A 163 -1.90 6.12 -10.54
CA PRO A 163 -1.76 6.64 -11.90
C PRO A 163 -2.79 6.03 -12.87
N PHE A 164 -3.27 4.82 -12.61
CA PHE A 164 -4.34 4.21 -13.39
C PHE A 164 -5.70 4.93 -13.21
N LEU A 165 -5.99 5.41 -12.00
CA LEU A 165 -7.26 6.05 -11.66
C LEU A 165 -7.26 7.56 -11.94
N PHE A 166 -6.15 8.24 -11.69
CA PHE A 166 -6.05 9.71 -11.72
C PHE A 166 -5.18 10.25 -12.85
N GLY A 167 -4.59 9.38 -13.68
CA GLY A 167 -3.65 9.77 -14.73
C GLY A 167 -2.26 10.09 -14.18
N ARG A 168 -1.32 10.37 -15.11
CA ARG A 168 0.12 10.50 -14.80
C ARG A 168 0.58 11.94 -14.64
N LYS A 169 -0.10 12.92 -15.24
CA LYS A 169 0.36 14.32 -15.32
C LYS A 169 0.53 14.99 -13.95
N TYR A 170 -0.46 14.84 -13.06
CA TYR A 170 -0.45 15.47 -11.72
C TYR A 170 -0.26 14.47 -10.58
N ILE A 171 0.28 13.28 -10.88
CA ILE A 171 0.36 12.17 -9.92
C ILE A 171 1.22 12.50 -8.70
N GLY A 172 2.25 13.35 -8.86
CA GLY A 172 3.08 13.81 -7.75
C GLY A 172 2.29 14.60 -6.72
N SER A 173 1.48 15.57 -7.17
CA SER A 173 0.63 16.40 -6.33
C SER A 173 -0.47 15.59 -5.62
N VAL A 174 -1.12 14.66 -6.33
CA VAL A 174 -2.11 13.73 -5.75
C VAL A 174 -1.45 12.83 -4.70
N SER A 175 -0.28 12.27 -5.02
CA SER A 175 0.47 11.39 -4.11
C SER A 175 0.94 12.13 -2.86
N GLY A 176 1.28 13.41 -2.96
CA GLY A 176 1.68 14.25 -1.83
C GLY A 176 0.64 14.27 -0.72
N ILE A 177 -0.64 14.50 -1.05
CA ILE A 177 -1.72 14.46 -0.05
C ILE A 177 -1.87 13.06 0.55
N MET A 178 -1.84 12.02 -0.27
CA MET A 178 -1.98 10.64 0.23
C MET A 178 -0.84 10.29 1.19
N TRP A 179 0.37 10.81 0.99
CA TRP A 179 1.48 10.63 1.92
C TRP A 179 1.29 11.36 3.25
N VAL A 180 0.69 12.56 3.25
CA VAL A 180 0.29 13.23 4.50
C VAL A 180 -0.66 12.34 5.30
N ILE A 181 -1.64 11.73 4.63
CA ILE A 181 -2.57 10.79 5.26
C ILE A 181 -1.84 9.57 5.84
N VAL A 182 -0.85 9.02 5.13
CA VAL A 182 -0.01 7.93 5.63
C VAL A 182 0.75 8.32 6.90
N ILE A 183 1.37 9.50 6.91
CA ILE A 183 2.11 10.02 8.07
C ILE A 183 1.19 10.18 9.27
N VAL A 184 0.00 10.76 9.08
CA VAL A 184 -1.01 10.89 10.13
C VAL A 184 -1.40 9.51 10.66
N GLY A 185 -1.66 8.54 9.78
CA GLY A 185 -1.96 7.16 10.18
C GLY A 185 -0.84 6.55 11.02
N SER A 186 0.41 6.66 10.60
CA SER A 186 1.56 6.14 11.36
C SER A 186 1.75 6.83 12.71
N ALA A 187 1.54 8.14 12.80
CA ALA A 187 1.59 8.88 14.06
C ALA A 187 0.49 8.44 15.03
N LEU A 188 -0.72 8.18 14.50
CA LEU A 188 -1.86 7.69 15.25
C LEU A 188 -1.86 6.18 15.49
N GLY A 189 -0.89 5.41 15.00
CA GLY A 189 -0.87 3.96 15.19
C GLY A 189 -0.58 3.56 16.65
N PRO A 190 0.60 3.91 17.20
CA PRO A 190 1.01 3.44 18.52
C PRO A 190 0.21 4.02 19.68
N LEU A 191 -0.04 5.34 19.68
CA LEU A 191 -0.59 6.04 20.85
C LEU A 191 -2.00 5.54 21.25
N PRO A 192 -2.97 5.38 20.34
CA PRO A 192 -4.29 4.84 20.68
C PRO A 192 -4.25 3.38 21.10
N ILE A 193 -3.34 2.57 20.53
CA ILE A 193 -3.17 1.17 20.94
C ILE A 193 -2.63 1.09 22.38
N GLY A 194 -1.64 1.93 22.71
CA GLY A 194 -1.14 2.05 24.08
C GLY A 194 -2.22 2.49 25.06
N ALA A 195 -2.96 3.56 24.76
CA ALA A 195 -4.05 4.02 25.62
C ALA A 195 -5.17 2.98 25.76
N ALA A 196 -5.50 2.23 24.70
CA ALA A 196 -6.48 1.16 24.75
C ALA A 196 -6.00 -0.01 25.62
N TYR A 197 -4.70 -0.28 25.68
CA TYR A 197 -4.10 -1.30 26.54
C TYR A 197 -4.32 -0.98 28.02
N ASP A 198 -4.14 0.28 28.42
CA ASP A 198 -4.36 0.70 29.82
C ASP A 198 -5.80 0.52 30.28
N ILE A 199 -6.76 0.55 29.35
CA ILE A 199 -8.20 0.39 29.63
C ILE A 199 -8.62 -1.08 29.57
N LEU A 200 -8.20 -1.80 28.51
CA LEU A 200 -8.64 -3.16 28.20
C LEU A 200 -7.79 -4.24 28.89
N ASN A 201 -6.61 -3.88 29.41
CA ASN A 201 -5.66 -4.78 30.09
C ASN A 201 -5.26 -6.01 29.26
N GLY A 202 -5.13 -5.84 27.95
CA GLY A 202 -4.65 -6.89 27.06
C GLY A 202 -4.73 -6.50 25.58
N TYR A 203 -3.96 -7.21 24.74
CA TYR A 203 -3.92 -6.92 23.31
C TYR A 203 -5.01 -7.60 22.48
N ARG A 204 -5.70 -8.61 23.01
CA ARG A 204 -6.67 -9.41 22.24
C ARG A 204 -7.78 -8.54 21.64
N GLU A 205 -8.45 -7.75 22.47
CA GLU A 205 -9.55 -6.87 22.11
C GLU A 205 -9.06 -5.76 21.18
N ILE A 206 -7.87 -5.22 21.43
CA ILE A 206 -7.27 -4.16 20.61
C ILE A 206 -6.94 -4.67 19.21
N ILE A 207 -6.38 -5.88 19.09
CA ILE A 207 -6.09 -6.50 17.80
C ILE A 207 -7.40 -6.80 17.05
N MET A 208 -8.47 -7.23 17.74
CA MET A 208 -9.78 -7.44 17.11
C MET A 208 -10.38 -6.12 16.60
N LEU A 209 -10.30 -5.04 17.39
CA LEU A 209 -10.78 -3.72 16.98
C LEU A 209 -9.97 -3.18 15.79
N THR A 210 -8.65 -3.30 15.81
CA THR A 210 -7.79 -2.86 14.69
C THR A 210 -7.99 -3.72 13.44
N ALA A 211 -8.40 -4.99 13.56
CA ALA A 211 -8.74 -5.85 12.42
C ALA A 211 -10.01 -5.41 11.66
N VAL A 212 -10.89 -4.61 12.28
CA VAL A 212 -12.04 -3.98 11.59
C VAL A 212 -11.56 -2.98 10.52
N LEU A 213 -10.42 -2.33 10.73
CA LEU A 213 -9.92 -1.30 9.81
C LEU A 213 -9.59 -1.84 8.41
N PRO A 214 -8.78 -2.91 8.23
CA PRO A 214 -8.58 -3.52 6.93
C PRO A 214 -9.86 -4.16 6.38
N ALA A 215 -10.79 -4.65 7.23
CA ALA A 215 -12.09 -5.17 6.78
C ALA A 215 -12.95 -4.09 6.10
N VAL A 216 -13.00 -2.88 6.66
CA VAL A 216 -13.61 -1.71 5.98
C VAL A 216 -12.88 -1.41 4.67
N GLY A 217 -11.56 -1.55 4.65
CA GLY A 217 -10.74 -1.40 3.45
C GLY A 217 -11.16 -2.37 2.34
N VAL A 218 -11.39 -3.64 2.67
CA VAL A 218 -11.89 -4.67 1.73
C VAL A 218 -13.21 -4.22 1.09
N VAL A 219 -14.15 -3.71 1.90
CA VAL A 219 -15.44 -3.24 1.39
C VAL A 219 -15.24 -2.06 0.46
N LEU A 220 -14.45 -1.05 0.86
CA LEU A 220 -14.20 0.13 0.05
C LEU A 220 -13.49 -0.21 -1.27
N SER A 221 -12.51 -1.11 -1.25
CA SER A 221 -11.71 -1.48 -2.43
C SER A 221 -12.53 -2.17 -3.52
N LEU A 222 -13.62 -2.85 -3.17
CA LEU A 222 -14.53 -3.47 -4.13
C LEU A 222 -15.27 -2.45 -5.01
N PHE A 223 -15.51 -1.25 -4.49
CA PHE A 223 -16.19 -0.19 -5.22
C PHE A 223 -15.23 0.65 -6.05
N ILE A 224 -13.91 0.56 -5.83
CA ILE A 224 -12.91 1.43 -6.48
C ILE A 224 -12.93 1.19 -7.99
N ARG A 225 -13.28 2.25 -8.73
CA ARG A 225 -13.36 2.29 -10.19
C ARG A 225 -12.83 3.64 -10.66
N LYS A 226 -12.42 3.72 -11.93
CA LYS A 226 -11.96 4.97 -12.54
C LYS A 226 -13.06 6.04 -12.37
N PRO A 227 -12.79 7.19 -11.71
CA PRO A 227 -13.76 8.26 -11.57
C PRO A 227 -14.04 8.92 -12.93
N VAL A 228 -15.23 9.49 -13.09
CA VAL A 228 -15.59 10.30 -14.28
C VAL A 228 -14.82 11.62 -14.22
N HIS A 229 -14.16 11.99 -15.32
CA HIS A 229 -13.41 13.22 -15.39
C HIS A 229 -14.38 14.42 -15.36
N PRO A 230 -14.15 15.47 -14.54
CA PRO A 230 -15.10 16.59 -14.43
C PRO A 230 -15.25 17.45 -15.69
N GLY A 231 -14.45 17.19 -16.73
CA GLY A 231 -14.46 17.90 -18.01
C GLY A 231 -15.09 17.12 -19.16
N THR A 232 -15.71 15.95 -18.91
CA THR A 232 -16.41 15.12 -19.90
C THR A 232 -17.87 14.90 -19.55
#